data_AF-A0A9D3YLU6-F1
#
_entry.id   AF-A0A9D3YLU6-F1
#
_cell.length_a   1.000
_cell.length_b   1.000
_cell.length_c   1.000
_cell.angle_alpha   90.00
_cell.angle_beta   90.00
_cell.angle_gamma   90.00
#
_symmetry.space_group_name_H-M   'P 1'
#
loop_
_entity.id
_entity.type
_entity.pdbx_description
1 polymer ?
#
loop_
_entity_poly.entity_id
_entity_poly.type
_entity_poly.pdbx_seq_one_letter_code
_entity_poly.pdbx_strand_id
1 'polypeptide(L)'
;MRIVSWVFSVLIVLHIIYMSVFTYIGVELSKQMRTKRDYIVSSDAIILMYVIVPLEPAIIVIFMLFRFIKSIKSCGFYHQAKIQNQEGVSSVPILLSSFVLQALCIVYSGLIFAWNGMLSKQRDEHNYILATALCIGWLLTISFTRGIRPVHYFYRMLLSMIARDMVRFVLVYLFVLMAFCFAFHVIIQVSEDATKKYYDPGVTLFTTFNIMIEMGELINEDYESQMMAENRNLAFAKVLYLIYIILSTIILLTLLIAMMNDSSSRILQNNKIYYRIEYIKLGIQIESSIPCISRFSDVNLIKGSADVGMTGFNERWLLTISNVNFERYVQDNIRMGNMDDVSNRLDNLNDLIHQTNDRVKTLAATIDNIEKSKFERKVVRMLKRKKRNLIRYNSFLLNPQ
;
A
#
# COMPACT_ATOMS: atom_id res chain seq x y z
N MET A 1 3.43 2.07 15.89
CA MET A 1 2.88 2.81 14.72
C MET A 1 3.67 4.05 14.31
N ARG A 2 4.09 4.95 15.23
CA ARG A 2 4.84 6.18 14.86
C ARG A 2 6.11 5.90 14.05
N ILE A 3 6.87 4.87 14.43
CA ILE A 3 8.13 4.49 13.77
C ILE A 3 7.96 4.17 12.28
N VAL A 4 6.89 3.48 11.91
CA VAL A 4 6.61 3.13 10.50
C VAL A 4 6.44 4.39 9.65
N SER A 5 5.72 5.40 10.15
CA SER A 5 5.54 6.68 9.46
C SER A 5 6.87 7.43 9.28
N TRP A 6 7.77 7.36 10.28
CA TRP A 6 9.11 7.94 10.19
C TRP A 6 9.96 7.22 9.15
N VAL A 7 9.97 5.89 9.15
CA VAL A 7 10.69 5.08 8.17
C VAL A 7 10.24 5.41 6.74
N PHE A 8 8.93 5.51 6.50
CA PHE A 8 8.41 5.92 5.17
C PHE A 8 8.86 7.31 4.75
N SER A 9 8.83 8.27 5.67
CA SER A 9 9.25 9.64 5.38
C SER A 9 10.73 9.69 5.00
N VAL A 10 11.58 8.94 5.73
CA VAL A 10 13.01 8.81 5.43
C VAL A 10 13.22 8.14 4.07
N LEU A 11 12.48 7.07 3.75
CA LEU A 11 12.59 6.39 2.45
C LEU A 11 12.20 7.29 1.27
N ILE A 12 11.16 8.10 1.41
CA ILE A 12 10.74 9.08 0.38
C ILE A 12 11.85 10.10 0.15
N VAL A 13 12.37 10.70 1.24
CA VAL A 13 13.44 11.70 1.14
C VAL A 13 14.70 11.09 0.51
N LEU A 14 15.07 9.87 0.92
CA LEU A 14 16.21 9.16 0.35
C LEU A 14 16.04 8.93 -1.16
N HIS A 15 14.85 8.48 -1.59
CA HIS A 15 14.55 8.27 -3.01
C HIS A 15 14.57 9.58 -3.82
N ILE A 16 14.03 10.67 -3.28
CA ILE A 16 14.07 11.99 -3.96
C ILE A 16 15.51 12.48 -4.11
N ILE A 17 16.34 12.32 -3.07
CA ILE A 17 17.76 12.67 -3.12
C ILE A 17 18.47 11.82 -4.18
N TYR A 18 18.25 10.50 -4.16
CA TYR A 18 18.80 9.60 -5.16
C TYR A 18 18.37 10.00 -6.59
N MET A 19 17.08 10.26 -6.83
CA MET A 19 16.55 10.63 -8.14
C MET A 19 17.11 11.97 -8.64
N SER A 20 17.33 12.92 -7.72
CA SER A 20 17.98 14.20 -8.03
C SER A 20 19.43 14.00 -8.46
N VAL A 21 20.19 13.16 -7.72
CA VAL A 21 21.57 12.79 -8.05
C VAL A 21 21.63 12.03 -9.38
N PHE A 22 20.74 11.06 -9.59
CA PHE A 22 20.64 10.29 -10.83
C PHE A 22 20.33 11.20 -12.04
N THR A 23 19.42 12.16 -11.88
CA THR A 23 19.10 13.15 -12.92
C THR A 23 20.32 14.02 -13.25
N TYR A 24 21.03 14.51 -12.22
CA TYR A 24 22.24 15.31 -12.42
C TYR A 24 23.31 14.54 -13.18
N ILE A 25 23.62 13.31 -12.77
CA ILE A 25 24.60 12.44 -13.44
C ILE A 25 24.16 12.16 -14.87
N GLY A 26 22.90 11.80 -15.09
CA GLY A 26 22.38 11.47 -16.41
C GLY A 26 22.50 12.63 -17.40
N VAL A 27 22.14 13.84 -16.98
CA VAL A 27 22.22 15.05 -17.81
C VAL A 27 23.67 15.43 -18.09
N GLU A 28 24.53 15.44 -17.07
CA GLU A 28 25.93 15.81 -17.23
C GLU A 28 26.68 14.80 -18.11
N LEU A 29 26.39 13.51 -17.96
CA LEU A 29 26.95 12.47 -18.83
C LEU A 29 26.50 12.64 -20.29
N SER A 30 25.21 12.85 -20.53
CA SER A 30 24.69 13.06 -21.89
C SER A 30 25.31 14.30 -22.56
N LYS A 31 25.50 15.37 -21.78
CA LYS A 31 26.19 16.59 -22.23
C LYS A 31 27.65 16.33 -22.58
N GLN A 32 28.38 15.59 -21.74
CA GLN A 32 29.80 15.30 -21.95
C GLN A 32 30.04 14.40 -23.17
N MET A 33 29.24 13.34 -23.33
CA MET A 33 29.27 12.42 -24.48
C MET A 33 28.95 13.14 -25.80
N ARG A 34 28.11 14.19 -25.77
CA ARG A 34 27.85 15.05 -26.93
C ARG A 34 29.08 15.86 -27.35
N THR A 35 29.89 16.32 -26.39
CA THR A 35 31.03 17.22 -26.64
C THR A 35 32.36 16.52 -26.92
N LYS A 36 32.61 15.32 -26.40
CA LYS A 36 33.85 14.55 -26.66
C LYS A 36 33.53 13.06 -26.77
N ARG A 37 33.61 12.50 -27.99
CA ARG A 37 33.37 11.06 -28.26
C ARG A 37 34.40 10.13 -27.59
N ASP A 38 35.63 10.58 -27.37
CA ASP A 38 36.74 9.75 -26.86
C ASP A 38 37.21 10.16 -25.44
N TYR A 39 36.34 10.73 -24.61
CA TYR A 39 36.75 11.16 -23.28
C TYR A 39 36.74 10.00 -22.27
N ILE A 40 37.89 9.76 -21.64
CA ILE A 40 38.01 8.92 -20.45
C ILE A 40 37.26 9.64 -19.33
N VAL A 41 36.05 9.17 -19.02
CA VAL A 41 35.22 9.68 -17.93
C VAL A 41 36.07 9.80 -16.66
N SER A 42 36.00 10.95 -15.97
CA SER A 42 36.76 11.18 -14.73
C SER A 42 36.50 10.05 -13.74
N SER A 43 37.54 9.55 -13.07
CA SER A 43 37.46 8.38 -12.17
C SER A 43 36.35 8.54 -11.12
N ASP A 44 36.13 9.75 -10.61
CA ASP A 44 35.09 10.04 -9.62
C ASP A 44 33.68 9.89 -10.20
N ALA A 45 33.47 10.30 -11.46
CA ALA A 45 32.19 10.19 -12.14
C ALA A 45 31.88 8.74 -12.56
N ILE A 46 32.90 7.95 -12.91
CA ILE A 46 32.76 6.50 -13.16
C ILE A 46 32.29 5.79 -11.89
N ILE A 47 32.92 6.08 -10.74
CA ILE A 47 32.54 5.47 -9.46
C ILE A 47 31.11 5.84 -9.09
N LEU A 48 30.75 7.12 -9.21
CA LEU A 48 29.40 7.60 -8.92
C LEU A 48 28.36 6.94 -9.83
N MET A 49 28.69 6.74 -11.10
CA MET A 49 27.81 6.09 -12.06
C MET A 49 27.62 4.59 -11.80
N TYR A 50 28.71 3.82 -11.71
CA TYR A 50 28.62 2.36 -11.65
C TYR A 50 28.39 1.81 -10.25
N VAL A 51 28.59 2.62 -9.19
CA VAL A 51 28.40 2.19 -7.80
C VAL A 51 27.12 2.78 -7.19
N ILE A 52 26.87 4.08 -7.34
CA ILE A 52 25.75 4.75 -6.65
C ILE A 52 24.43 4.58 -7.43
N VAL A 53 24.43 4.71 -8.75
CA VAL A 53 23.19 4.58 -9.56
C VAL A 53 22.55 3.19 -9.47
N PRO A 54 23.27 2.06 -9.59
CA PRO A 54 22.60 0.75 -9.49
C PRO A 54 22.20 0.35 -8.07
N LEU A 55 22.58 1.11 -7.04
CA LEU A 55 22.37 0.75 -5.63
C LEU A 55 20.89 0.74 -5.24
N GLU A 56 20.12 1.81 -5.53
CA GLU A 56 18.69 1.83 -5.22
C GLU A 56 17.90 0.75 -6.00
N PRO A 57 18.06 0.60 -7.34
CA PRO A 57 17.46 -0.49 -8.10
C PRO A 57 17.83 -1.87 -7.59
N ALA A 58 19.06 -2.09 -7.14
CA ALA A 58 19.50 -3.35 -6.56
C ALA A 58 18.78 -3.65 -5.24
N ILE A 59 18.63 -2.66 -4.35
CA ILE A 59 17.84 -2.81 -3.11
C ILE A 59 16.38 -3.16 -3.44
N ILE A 60 15.79 -2.50 -4.44
CA ILE A 60 14.43 -2.78 -4.91
C ILE A 60 14.32 -4.24 -5.41
N VAL A 61 15.27 -4.71 -6.22
CA VAL A 61 15.28 -6.08 -6.74
C VAL A 61 15.46 -7.10 -5.61
N ILE A 62 16.37 -6.87 -4.67
CA ILE A 62 16.59 -7.76 -3.52
C ILE A 62 15.31 -7.85 -2.66
N PHE A 63 14.67 -6.71 -2.40
CA PHE A 63 13.39 -6.67 -1.68
C PHE A 63 12.29 -7.45 -2.42
N MET A 64 12.23 -7.32 -3.75
CA MET A 64 11.27 -8.08 -4.55
C MET A 64 11.55 -9.59 -4.56
N LEU A 65 12.82 -9.99 -4.67
CA LEU A 65 13.22 -11.40 -4.58
C LEU A 65 12.86 -12.00 -3.21
N PHE A 66 13.11 -11.27 -2.12
CA PHE A 66 12.70 -11.69 -0.78
C PHE A 66 11.19 -11.90 -0.68
N ARG A 67 10.40 -10.96 -1.23
CA ARG A 67 8.93 -11.08 -1.28
C ARG A 67 8.48 -12.26 -2.13
N PHE A 68 9.11 -12.50 -3.27
CA PHE A 68 8.80 -13.62 -4.16
C PHE A 68 9.06 -14.96 -3.47
N ILE A 69 10.22 -15.13 -2.83
CA ILE A 69 10.58 -16.33 -2.05
C ILE A 69 9.57 -16.57 -0.92
N LYS A 70 9.19 -15.52 -0.18
CA LYS A 70 8.19 -15.61 0.89
C LYS A 70 6.80 -15.99 0.34
N SER A 71 6.43 -15.45 -0.82
CA SER A 71 5.18 -15.77 -1.50
C SER A 71 5.12 -17.26 -1.93
N ILE A 72 6.22 -17.80 -2.43
CA ILE A 72 6.35 -19.23 -2.80
C ILE A 72 6.25 -20.11 -1.55
N LYS A 73 7.07 -19.83 -0.52
CA LYS A 73 7.11 -20.65 0.71
C LYS A 73 5.78 -20.66 1.46
N SER A 74 5.06 -19.55 1.46
CA SER A 74 3.80 -19.43 2.19
C SER A 74 2.59 -19.99 1.43
N CYS A 75 2.77 -20.58 0.24
CA CYS A 75 1.68 -20.88 -0.72
C CYS A 75 0.67 -19.69 -0.78
N GLY A 76 1.22 -18.47 -0.72
CA GLY A 76 0.50 -17.28 -0.28
C GLY A 76 -0.59 -16.86 -1.25
N PHE A 77 -0.42 -17.21 -2.52
CA PHE A 77 -1.41 -17.00 -3.57
C PHE A 77 -2.71 -17.78 -3.30
N TYR A 78 -2.61 -19.01 -2.81
CA TYR A 78 -3.77 -19.87 -2.56
C TYR A 78 -4.50 -19.49 -1.26
N HIS A 79 -3.76 -19.13 -0.21
CA HIS A 79 -4.34 -18.73 1.07
C HIS A 79 -4.99 -17.32 1.01
N GLN A 80 -4.36 -16.38 0.29
CA GLN A 80 -4.88 -15.03 0.13
C GLN A 80 -6.08 -14.97 -0.83
N ALA A 81 -6.15 -15.85 -1.84
CA ALA A 81 -7.35 -16.06 -2.64
C ALA A 81 -8.49 -16.72 -1.84
N LYS A 82 -8.17 -17.65 -0.91
CA LYS A 82 -9.17 -18.40 -0.13
C LYS A 82 -9.81 -17.58 1.00
N ILE A 83 -9.05 -16.79 1.76
CA ILE A 83 -9.61 -15.88 2.79
C ILE A 83 -10.57 -14.86 2.16
N GLN A 84 -10.31 -14.47 0.92
CA GLN A 84 -10.99 -13.36 0.27
C GLN A 84 -12.24 -13.75 -0.51
N ASN A 85 -12.40 -15.04 -0.84
CA ASN A 85 -13.66 -15.60 -1.35
C ASN A 85 -14.78 -15.62 -0.28
N GLN A 86 -14.45 -15.51 1.01
CA GLN A 86 -15.43 -15.55 2.10
C GLN A 86 -16.10 -14.20 2.42
N GLU A 87 -15.52 -13.06 2.01
CA GLU A 87 -16.01 -11.74 2.45
C GLU A 87 -16.74 -10.91 1.38
N GLY A 88 -16.91 -11.40 0.14
CA GLY A 88 -17.72 -10.71 -0.89
C GLY A 88 -17.24 -9.30 -1.30
N VAL A 89 -16.11 -8.81 -0.78
CA VAL A 89 -15.53 -7.51 -1.13
C VAL A 89 -14.78 -7.64 -2.45
N SER A 90 -15.19 -6.90 -3.49
CA SER A 90 -14.57 -6.96 -4.82
C SER A 90 -13.04 -6.81 -4.75
N SER A 91 -12.35 -7.94 -4.94
CA SER A 91 -10.97 -8.24 -4.55
C SER A 91 -9.93 -7.74 -5.54
N VAL A 92 -10.37 -7.35 -6.73
CA VAL A 92 -9.51 -7.04 -7.88
C VAL A 92 -8.66 -5.76 -7.72
N PRO A 93 -9.14 -4.61 -7.19
CA PRO A 93 -8.39 -3.35 -7.27
C PRO A 93 -7.21 -3.28 -6.30
N ILE A 94 -7.31 -3.89 -5.12
CA ILE A 94 -6.23 -3.85 -4.09
C ILE A 94 -5.08 -4.76 -4.51
N LEU A 95 -5.38 -5.94 -5.07
CA LEU A 95 -4.37 -6.83 -5.63
C LEU A 95 -3.73 -6.18 -6.87
N LEU A 96 -4.54 -5.70 -7.81
CA LEU A 96 -4.07 -5.00 -9.01
C LEU A 96 -3.14 -3.83 -8.65
N SER A 97 -3.48 -3.02 -7.65
CA SER A 97 -2.63 -1.91 -7.21
C SER A 97 -1.24 -2.35 -6.71
N SER A 98 -1.17 -3.50 -6.04
CA SER A 98 0.09 -4.04 -5.54
C SER A 98 0.92 -4.66 -6.66
N PHE A 99 0.28 -5.31 -7.64
CA PHE A 99 0.94 -5.84 -8.83
C PHE A 99 1.45 -4.75 -9.76
N VAL A 100 0.69 -3.67 -9.95
CA VAL A 100 1.10 -2.53 -10.80
C VAL A 100 2.35 -1.87 -10.24
N LEU A 101 2.39 -1.60 -8.93
CA LEU A 101 3.58 -1.02 -8.29
C LEU A 101 4.78 -1.97 -8.39
N GLN A 102 4.58 -3.27 -8.19
CA GLN A 102 5.64 -4.26 -8.34
C GLN A 102 6.16 -4.35 -9.78
N ALA A 103 5.26 -4.30 -10.77
CA ALA A 103 5.63 -4.28 -12.18
C ALA A 103 6.42 -3.01 -12.53
N LEU A 104 5.99 -1.84 -12.05
CA LEU A 104 6.71 -0.57 -12.23
C LEU A 104 8.12 -0.61 -11.63
N CYS A 105 8.27 -1.15 -10.42
CA CYS A 105 9.59 -1.38 -9.81
C CYS A 105 10.49 -2.28 -10.67
N ILE A 106 9.95 -3.38 -11.20
CA ILE A 106 10.71 -4.32 -12.06
C ILE A 106 11.16 -3.63 -13.35
N VAL A 107 10.24 -2.92 -14.01
CA VAL A 107 10.53 -2.19 -15.25
C VAL A 107 11.60 -1.13 -14.99
N TYR A 108 11.46 -0.35 -13.93
CA TYR A 108 12.44 0.67 -13.54
C TYR A 108 13.83 0.06 -13.29
N SER A 109 13.92 -0.98 -12.45
CA SER A 109 15.20 -1.64 -12.19
C SER A 109 15.80 -2.24 -13.47
N GLY A 110 14.99 -2.87 -14.32
CA GLY A 110 15.42 -3.42 -15.60
C GLY A 110 15.98 -2.35 -16.55
N LEU A 111 15.33 -1.19 -16.63
CA LEU A 111 15.81 -0.06 -17.45
C LEU A 111 17.14 0.49 -16.96
N ILE A 112 17.35 0.63 -15.64
CA ILE A 112 18.64 1.09 -15.11
C ILE A 112 19.76 0.10 -15.40
N PHE A 113 19.52 -1.20 -15.23
CA PHE A 113 20.52 -2.22 -15.59
C PHE A 113 20.79 -2.27 -17.09
N ALA A 114 19.74 -2.13 -17.92
CA ALA A 114 19.88 -2.06 -19.37
C ALA A 114 20.69 -0.83 -19.79
N TRP A 115 20.43 0.32 -19.18
CA TRP A 115 21.19 1.55 -19.42
C TRP A 115 22.67 1.40 -19.04
N ASN A 116 22.97 0.85 -17.86
CA ASN A 116 24.35 0.56 -17.44
C ASN A 116 25.06 -0.39 -18.42
N GLY A 117 24.39 -1.46 -18.85
CA GLY A 117 24.95 -2.41 -19.81
C GLY A 117 25.17 -1.81 -21.20
N MET A 118 24.31 -0.88 -21.64
CA MET A 118 24.47 -0.17 -22.91
C MET A 118 25.54 0.90 -22.84
N LEU A 119 25.73 1.53 -21.67
CA LEU A 119 26.84 2.44 -21.47
C LEU A 119 28.19 1.71 -21.53
N SER A 120 28.31 0.53 -20.92
CA SER A 120 29.53 -0.28 -21.03
C SER A 120 29.91 -0.62 -22.47
N LYS A 121 28.92 -0.71 -23.36
CA LYS A 121 29.12 -1.01 -24.79
C LYS A 121 29.24 0.26 -25.67
N GLN A 122 29.17 1.45 -25.08
CA GLN A 122 29.21 2.74 -25.79
C GLN A 122 28.25 2.83 -26.99
N ARG A 123 27.02 2.33 -26.84
CA ARG A 123 25.99 2.48 -27.88
C ARG A 123 25.30 3.82 -27.77
N ASP A 124 25.14 4.55 -28.88
CA ASP A 124 24.50 5.87 -28.91
C ASP A 124 23.04 5.88 -28.39
N GLU A 125 22.36 4.74 -28.47
CA GLU A 125 20.98 4.53 -28.03
C GLU A 125 20.76 4.63 -26.50
N HIS A 126 21.83 4.68 -25.70
CA HIS A 126 21.72 4.74 -24.23
C HIS A 126 20.92 5.96 -23.74
N ASN A 127 20.92 7.07 -24.50
CA ASN A 127 20.19 8.28 -24.14
C ASN A 127 18.66 8.07 -24.09
N TYR A 128 18.11 7.22 -24.98
CA TYR A 128 16.67 6.93 -24.99
C TYR A 128 16.26 6.11 -23.75
N ILE A 129 17.11 5.15 -23.36
CA ILE A 129 16.87 4.35 -22.16
C ILE A 129 17.03 5.20 -20.90
N LEU A 130 18.00 6.12 -20.88
CA LEU A 130 18.18 7.06 -19.78
C LEU A 130 16.95 7.96 -19.59
N ALA A 131 16.43 8.54 -20.68
CA ALA A 131 15.26 9.41 -20.64
C ALA A 131 14.01 8.66 -20.13
N THR A 132 13.80 7.43 -20.61
CA THR A 132 12.69 6.59 -20.14
C THR A 132 12.85 6.16 -18.69
N ALA A 133 14.06 5.78 -18.26
CA ALA A 133 14.37 5.42 -16.87
C ALA A 133 14.15 6.60 -15.91
N LEU A 134 14.57 7.81 -16.29
CA LEU A 134 14.34 9.03 -15.51
C LEU A 134 12.84 9.32 -15.37
N CYS A 135 12.08 9.26 -16.47
CA CYS A 135 10.64 9.47 -16.46
C CYS A 135 9.94 8.47 -15.51
N ILE A 136 10.22 7.17 -15.66
CA ILE A 136 9.61 6.14 -14.82
C ILE A 136 10.07 6.26 -13.36
N GLY A 137 11.33 6.59 -13.10
CA GLY A 137 11.85 6.79 -11.74
C GLY A 137 11.16 7.94 -11.01
N TRP A 138 10.92 9.07 -11.68
CA TRP A 138 10.18 10.20 -11.07
C TRP A 138 8.69 9.86 -10.88
N LEU A 139 8.08 9.10 -11.80
CA LEU A 139 6.72 8.59 -11.61
C LEU A 139 6.65 7.60 -10.42
N LEU A 140 7.72 6.83 -10.17
CA LEU A 140 7.82 5.93 -9.02
C LEU A 140 7.80 6.70 -7.69
N THR A 141 8.28 7.95 -7.66
CA THR A 141 8.19 8.81 -6.46
C THR A 141 6.74 8.96 -5.96
N ILE A 142 5.77 9.06 -6.86
CA ILE A 142 4.34 9.11 -6.51
C ILE A 142 3.94 7.85 -5.74
N SER A 143 4.47 6.69 -6.11
CA SER A 143 4.19 5.42 -5.44
C SER A 143 4.76 5.36 -4.02
N PHE A 144 5.89 6.02 -3.75
CA PHE A 144 6.46 6.11 -2.41
C PHE A 144 5.63 6.98 -1.45
N THR A 145 4.83 7.93 -1.98
CA THR A 145 3.97 8.79 -1.14
C THR A 145 2.82 8.05 -0.44
N ARG A 146 2.57 6.77 -0.78
CA ARG A 146 1.50 5.94 -0.20
C ARG A 146 1.54 5.84 1.33
N GLY A 147 2.71 6.01 1.95
CA GLY A 147 2.90 6.00 3.40
C GLY A 147 2.40 7.27 4.11
N ILE A 148 2.12 8.35 3.37
CA ILE A 148 1.69 9.63 3.90
C ILE A 148 0.16 9.72 3.88
N ARG A 149 -0.46 9.89 5.05
CA ARG A 149 -1.93 9.91 5.23
C ARG A 149 -2.70 10.86 4.29
N PRO A 150 -2.35 12.15 4.15
CA PRO A 150 -3.08 13.05 3.25
C PRO A 150 -2.94 12.68 1.76
N VAL A 151 -1.77 12.17 1.35
CA VAL A 151 -1.49 11.87 -0.07
C VAL A 151 -2.05 10.50 -0.47
N HIS A 152 -2.15 9.56 0.47
CA HIS A 152 -2.65 8.21 0.25
C HIS A 152 -4.02 8.16 -0.45
N TYR A 153 -4.94 9.05 -0.03
CA TYR A 153 -6.26 9.16 -0.64
C TYR A 153 -6.16 9.44 -2.14
N PHE A 154 -5.38 10.47 -2.49
CA PHE A 154 -5.20 10.91 -3.86
C PHE A 154 -4.51 9.84 -4.71
N TYR A 155 -3.44 9.22 -4.18
CA TYR A 155 -2.77 8.09 -4.84
C TYR A 155 -3.75 6.96 -5.15
N ARG A 156 -4.56 6.55 -4.17
CA ARG A 156 -5.50 5.46 -4.33
C ARG A 156 -6.63 5.79 -5.32
N MET A 157 -7.12 7.02 -5.29
CA MET A 157 -8.08 7.55 -6.25
C MET A 157 -7.50 7.46 -7.68
N LEU A 158 -6.32 8.04 -7.90
CA LEU A 158 -5.63 8.06 -9.19
C LEU A 158 -5.42 6.64 -9.74
N LEU A 159 -4.91 5.72 -8.93
CA LEU A 159 -4.63 4.35 -9.37
C LEU A 159 -5.90 3.57 -9.70
N SER A 160 -6.98 3.78 -8.94
CA SER A 160 -8.26 3.13 -9.22
C SER A 160 -8.91 3.64 -10.49
N MET A 161 -8.85 4.95 -10.74
CA MET A 161 -9.35 5.58 -11.96
C MET A 161 -8.59 5.05 -13.17
N ILE A 162 -7.25 5.05 -13.13
CA ILE A 162 -6.42 4.57 -14.24
C ILE A 162 -6.64 3.08 -14.48
N ALA A 163 -6.56 2.25 -13.45
CA ALA A 163 -6.47 0.80 -13.64
C ALA A 163 -7.81 0.12 -13.94
N ARG A 164 -8.92 0.63 -13.37
CA ARG A 164 -10.25 0.03 -13.57
C ARG A 164 -11.03 0.74 -14.66
N ASP A 165 -11.04 2.06 -14.63
CA ASP A 165 -11.95 2.85 -15.44
C ASP A 165 -11.29 3.14 -16.79
N MET A 166 -10.08 3.74 -16.81
CA MET A 166 -9.43 4.12 -18.07
C MET A 166 -9.10 2.94 -18.97
N VAL A 167 -8.64 1.80 -18.45
CA VAL A 167 -8.24 0.65 -19.30
C VAL A 167 -9.38 0.18 -20.22
N ARG A 168 -10.61 0.09 -19.71
CA ARG A 168 -11.76 -0.36 -20.52
C ARG A 168 -12.10 0.62 -21.62
N PHE A 169 -12.09 1.91 -21.30
CA PHE A 169 -12.39 2.97 -22.25
C PHE A 169 -11.28 3.17 -23.29
N VAL A 170 -10.01 3.11 -22.87
CA VAL A 170 -8.86 3.16 -23.78
C VAL A 170 -8.89 1.99 -24.76
N LEU A 171 -9.29 0.79 -24.34
CA LEU A 171 -9.45 -0.34 -25.26
C LEU A 171 -10.52 -0.10 -26.32
N VAL A 172 -11.70 0.40 -25.95
CA VAL A 172 -12.74 0.78 -26.92
C VAL A 172 -12.24 1.87 -27.86
N TYR A 173 -11.55 2.87 -27.31
CA TYR A 173 -10.97 3.95 -28.08
C TYR A 173 -9.89 3.46 -29.06
N LEU A 174 -9.04 2.50 -28.68
CA LEU A 174 -8.02 1.95 -29.56
C LEU A 174 -8.62 1.29 -30.81
N PHE A 175 -9.77 0.63 -30.70
CA PHE A 175 -10.48 0.07 -31.88
C PHE A 175 -10.98 1.18 -32.81
N VAL A 176 -11.55 2.25 -32.25
CA VAL A 176 -11.99 3.42 -33.01
C VAL A 176 -10.79 4.10 -33.68
N LEU A 177 -9.74 4.39 -32.92
CA LEU A 177 -8.51 5.01 -33.42
C LEU A 177 -7.92 4.19 -34.57
N MET A 178 -7.83 2.87 -34.43
CA MET A 178 -7.28 2.00 -35.47
C MET A 178 -8.16 1.99 -36.73
N ALA A 179 -9.49 1.95 -36.58
CA ALA A 179 -10.42 1.99 -37.70
C ALA A 179 -10.30 3.28 -38.51
N PHE A 180 -10.31 4.44 -37.84
CA PHE A 180 -10.18 5.74 -38.51
C PHE A 180 -8.76 5.99 -39.01
N CYS A 181 -7.72 5.52 -38.30
CA CYS A 181 -6.33 5.58 -38.76
C CYS A 181 -6.17 4.87 -40.10
N PHE A 182 -6.66 3.63 -40.24
CA PHE A 182 -6.56 2.91 -41.51
C PHE A 182 -7.39 3.55 -42.61
N ALA A 183 -8.58 4.08 -42.30
CA ALA A 183 -9.38 4.82 -43.26
C ALA A 183 -8.66 6.07 -43.77
N PHE A 184 -8.08 6.88 -42.88
CA PHE A 184 -7.27 8.04 -43.28
C PHE A 184 -6.02 7.63 -44.05
N HIS A 185 -5.33 6.57 -43.62
CA HIS A 185 -4.14 6.09 -44.31
C HIS A 185 -4.42 5.68 -45.76
N VAL A 186 -5.54 4.98 -46.01
CA VAL A 186 -5.97 4.62 -47.37
C VAL A 186 -6.26 5.86 -48.22
N ILE A 187 -6.92 6.87 -47.65
CA ILE A 187 -7.22 8.12 -48.37
C ILE A 187 -5.93 8.88 -48.70
N ILE A 188 -4.96 8.90 -47.78
CA ILE A 188 -3.67 9.59 -47.96
C ILE A 188 -2.79 8.88 -48.99
N GLN A 189 -2.81 7.55 -49.05
CA GLN A 189 -2.03 6.75 -50.02
C GLN A 189 -2.42 6.99 -51.48
N VAL A 190 -3.56 7.61 -51.74
CA VAL A 190 -3.98 7.94 -53.12
C VAL A 190 -3.04 8.99 -53.73
N SER A 191 -2.37 9.79 -52.90
CA SER A 191 -1.50 10.88 -53.35
C SER A 191 -0.02 10.54 -53.28
N GLU A 192 0.69 10.71 -54.39
CA GLU A 192 2.14 10.41 -54.48
C GLU A 192 2.98 11.34 -53.56
N ASP A 193 2.56 12.59 -53.39
CA ASP A 193 3.26 13.56 -52.54
C ASP A 193 2.82 13.47 -51.07
N ALA A 194 1.56 13.14 -50.78
CA ALA A 194 1.12 12.90 -49.41
C ALA A 194 1.71 11.58 -48.84
N THR A 195 1.95 10.59 -49.70
CA THR A 195 2.62 9.32 -49.34
C THR A 195 4.06 9.54 -48.87
N LYS A 196 4.77 10.56 -49.36
CA LYS A 196 6.12 10.89 -48.87
C LYS A 196 6.13 11.39 -47.43
N LYS A 197 5.07 12.09 -46.99
CA LYS A 197 4.92 12.63 -45.63
C LYS A 197 4.33 11.60 -44.66
N TYR A 198 3.45 10.72 -45.13
CA TYR A 198 2.74 9.71 -44.34
C TYR A 198 3.00 8.28 -44.86
N TYR A 199 4.28 7.95 -45.06
CA TYR A 199 4.70 6.66 -45.62
C TYR A 199 4.29 5.46 -44.76
N ASP A 200 4.42 5.60 -43.43
CA ASP A 200 4.17 4.52 -42.49
C ASP A 200 2.78 4.66 -41.81
N PRO A 201 2.00 3.57 -41.67
CA PRO A 201 0.76 3.61 -40.92
C PRO A 201 0.94 4.08 -39.47
N GLY A 202 2.12 3.91 -38.86
CA GLY A 202 2.42 4.42 -37.52
C GLY A 202 2.46 5.95 -37.45
N VAL A 203 2.97 6.62 -38.48
CA VAL A 203 2.97 8.10 -38.57
C VAL A 203 1.52 8.60 -38.71
N THR A 204 0.70 7.89 -39.47
CA THR A 204 -0.72 8.21 -39.63
C THR A 204 -1.49 7.96 -38.33
N LEU A 205 -1.16 6.90 -37.59
CA LEU A 205 -1.75 6.60 -36.28
C LEU A 205 -1.43 7.70 -35.26
N PHE A 206 -0.16 8.13 -35.19
CA PHE A 206 0.25 9.21 -34.30
C PHE A 206 -0.45 10.53 -34.66
N THR A 207 -0.57 10.84 -35.95
CA THR A 207 -1.29 12.03 -36.42
C THR A 207 -2.77 11.96 -36.07
N THR A 208 -3.42 10.81 -36.28
CA THR A 208 -4.83 10.58 -35.93
C THR A 208 -5.05 10.75 -34.42
N PHE A 209 -4.13 10.24 -33.60
CA PHE A 209 -4.16 10.45 -32.15
C PHE A 209 -3.99 11.94 -31.76
N ASN A 210 -3.13 12.70 -32.44
CA ASN A 210 -2.97 14.13 -32.16
C ASN A 210 -4.24 14.94 -32.49
N ILE A 211 -4.98 14.55 -33.54
CA ILE A 211 -6.29 15.14 -33.86
C ILE A 211 -7.27 14.95 -32.71
N MET A 212 -7.26 13.79 -32.03
CA MET A 212 -8.13 13.55 -30.87
C MET A 212 -7.89 14.57 -29.74
N ILE A 213 -6.64 14.92 -29.47
CA ILE A 213 -6.26 15.88 -28.40
C ILE A 213 -6.37 17.32 -28.92
N GLU A 214 -6.88 17.53 -30.14
CA GLU A 214 -6.96 18.86 -30.78
C GLU A 214 -5.57 19.53 -30.94
N MET A 215 -4.50 18.72 -30.95
CA MET A 215 -3.12 19.17 -31.13
C MET A 215 -2.60 18.94 -32.55
N GLY A 216 -3.38 18.28 -33.40
CA GLY A 216 -2.99 17.90 -34.74
C GLY A 216 -4.05 18.23 -35.79
N GLU A 217 -3.58 18.63 -36.95
CA GLU A 217 -4.39 18.89 -38.13
C GLU A 217 -3.95 17.90 -39.23
N LEU A 218 -4.93 17.20 -39.81
CA LEU A 218 -4.71 16.30 -40.94
C LEU A 218 -5.14 16.94 -42.26
N ILE A 219 -6.08 17.89 -42.19
CA ILE A 219 -6.56 18.67 -43.32
C ILE A 219 -5.93 20.07 -43.20
N ASN A 220 -4.67 20.16 -43.61
CA ASN A 220 -3.97 21.44 -43.71
C ASN A 220 -4.13 21.99 -45.13
N GLU A 221 -3.80 23.26 -45.35
CA GLU A 221 -3.80 23.87 -46.68
C GLU A 221 -2.99 23.05 -47.69
N ASP A 222 -1.88 22.45 -47.25
CA ASP A 222 -1.06 21.52 -48.04
C ASP A 222 -1.87 20.30 -48.51
N TYR A 223 -2.64 19.67 -47.63
CA TYR A 223 -3.43 18.47 -47.95
C TYR A 223 -4.60 18.80 -48.88
N GLU A 224 -5.27 19.94 -48.68
CA GLU A 224 -6.33 20.38 -49.58
C GLU A 224 -5.80 20.64 -50.99
N SER A 225 -4.64 21.30 -51.10
CA SER A 225 -4.00 21.56 -52.40
C SER A 225 -3.63 20.26 -53.14
N GLN A 226 -3.16 19.24 -52.41
CA GLN A 226 -2.78 17.94 -52.96
C GLN A 226 -3.99 17.14 -53.45
N MET A 227 -5.07 17.10 -52.68
CA MET A 227 -6.30 16.39 -53.07
C MET A 227 -7.02 17.05 -54.26
N MET A 228 -6.93 18.39 -54.37
CA MET A 228 -7.44 19.13 -55.53
C MET A 228 -6.61 18.87 -56.79
N ALA A 229 -5.28 18.75 -56.66
CA ALA A 229 -4.39 18.43 -57.77
C ALA A 229 -4.68 17.04 -58.38
N GLU A 230 -5.13 16.09 -57.57
CA GLU A 230 -5.48 14.72 -57.99
C GLU A 230 -6.95 14.55 -58.40
N ASN A 231 -7.72 15.65 -58.47
CA ASN A 231 -9.12 15.68 -58.87
C ASN A 231 -10.00 14.71 -58.06
N ARG A 232 -9.75 14.61 -56.75
CA ARG A 232 -10.49 13.72 -55.83
C ARG A 232 -11.51 14.50 -55.01
N ASN A 233 -12.51 13.76 -54.50
CA ASN A 233 -13.59 14.35 -53.72
C ASN A 233 -13.12 14.68 -52.29
N LEU A 234 -12.61 15.90 -52.10
CA LEU A 234 -12.21 16.46 -50.81
C LEU A 234 -13.35 16.42 -49.76
N ALA A 235 -14.61 16.47 -50.21
CA ALA A 235 -15.76 16.44 -49.31
C ALA A 235 -15.86 15.14 -48.51
N PHE A 236 -15.48 14.00 -49.09
CA PHE A 236 -15.51 12.72 -48.38
C PHE A 236 -14.51 12.69 -47.21
N ALA A 237 -13.28 13.18 -47.43
CA ALA A 237 -12.26 13.26 -46.40
C ALA A 237 -12.68 14.23 -45.27
N LYS A 238 -13.25 15.39 -45.61
CA LYS A 238 -13.78 16.37 -44.65
C LYS A 238 -14.91 15.79 -43.80
N VAL A 239 -15.85 15.07 -44.41
CA VAL A 239 -16.95 14.42 -43.68
C VAL A 239 -16.44 13.32 -42.76
N LEU A 240 -15.52 12.47 -43.22
CA LEU A 240 -14.93 11.42 -42.40
C LEU A 240 -14.16 12.00 -41.19
N TYR A 241 -13.42 13.09 -41.41
CA TYR A 241 -12.71 13.83 -40.36
C TYR A 241 -13.68 14.42 -39.32
N LEU A 242 -14.78 15.03 -39.76
CA LEU A 242 -15.80 15.57 -38.86
C LEU A 242 -16.48 14.47 -38.03
N ILE A 243 -16.79 13.32 -38.64
CA ILE A 243 -17.35 12.16 -37.93
C ILE A 243 -16.36 11.67 -36.86
N TYR A 244 -15.06 11.60 -37.19
CA TYR A 244 -14.02 11.19 -36.24
C TYR A 244 -13.92 12.12 -35.03
N ILE A 245 -13.95 13.44 -35.24
CA ILE A 245 -13.89 14.42 -34.14
C ILE A 245 -15.10 14.28 -33.22
N ILE A 246 -16.31 14.25 -33.78
CA ILE A 246 -17.54 14.15 -32.98
C ILE A 246 -17.53 12.86 -32.16
N LEU A 247 -17.23 11.73 -32.80
CA LEU A 247 -17.22 10.42 -32.16
C LEU A 247 -16.12 10.32 -31.09
N SER A 248 -14.92 10.84 -31.36
CA SER A 248 -13.82 10.88 -30.38
C SER A 248 -14.16 11.78 -29.19
N THR A 249 -14.79 12.93 -29.42
CA THR A 249 -15.24 13.85 -28.36
C THR A 249 -16.28 13.19 -27.45
N ILE A 250 -17.25 12.48 -28.03
CA ILE A 250 -18.25 11.73 -27.26
C ILE A 250 -17.58 10.66 -26.39
N ILE A 251 -16.60 9.91 -26.93
CA ILE A 251 -15.88 8.88 -26.18
C ILE A 251 -15.06 9.50 -25.04
N LEU A 252 -14.33 10.58 -25.31
CA LEU A 252 -13.54 11.31 -24.29
C LEU A 252 -14.44 11.87 -23.19
N LEU A 253 -15.57 12.47 -23.55
CA LEU A 253 -16.53 13.03 -22.60
C LEU A 253 -17.20 11.93 -21.75
N THR A 254 -17.49 10.78 -22.36
CA THR A 254 -18.01 9.60 -21.65
C THR A 254 -16.99 9.07 -20.64
N LEU A 255 -15.71 9.04 -21.01
CA LEU A 255 -14.61 8.69 -20.10
C LEU A 255 -14.54 9.67 -18.92
N LEU A 256 -14.61 10.98 -19.17
CA LEU A 256 -14.56 12.00 -18.12
C LEU A 256 -15.73 11.88 -17.12
N ILE A 257 -16.96 11.71 -17.63
CA ILE A 257 -18.17 11.63 -16.81
C ILE A 257 -18.19 10.33 -15.98
N ALA A 258 -17.87 9.19 -16.59
CA ALA A 258 -17.88 7.89 -15.91
C ALA A 258 -16.87 7.85 -14.75
N MET A 259 -15.67 8.44 -14.92
CA MET A 259 -14.65 8.47 -13.87
C MET A 259 -15.03 9.35 -12.68
N MET A 260 -15.65 10.51 -12.94
CA MET A 260 -15.92 11.46 -11.87
C MET A 260 -17.10 11.01 -10.97
N ASN A 261 -18.09 10.32 -11.53
CA ASN A 261 -19.34 9.99 -10.82
C ASN A 261 -19.24 8.78 -9.88
N ASP A 262 -18.63 7.67 -10.32
CA ASP A 262 -18.74 6.38 -9.59
C ASP A 262 -17.55 6.04 -8.68
N SER A 263 -16.32 6.39 -9.07
CA SER A 263 -15.10 5.94 -8.38
C SER A 263 -14.69 6.88 -7.24
N SER A 264 -14.75 8.18 -7.45
CA SER A 264 -14.35 9.20 -6.45
C SER A 264 -15.20 9.15 -5.18
N SER A 265 -16.51 9.02 -5.33
CA SER A 265 -17.48 9.04 -4.23
C SER A 265 -17.33 7.82 -3.31
N ARG A 266 -17.20 6.62 -3.89
CA ARG A 266 -17.00 5.35 -3.15
C ARG A 266 -15.67 5.30 -2.41
N ILE A 267 -14.61 5.86 -3.00
CA ILE A 267 -13.27 5.87 -2.38
C ILE A 267 -13.23 6.86 -1.24
N LEU A 268 -13.87 8.04 -1.37
CA LEU A 268 -13.89 9.05 -0.33
C LEU A 268 -14.54 8.55 0.98
N GLN A 269 -15.68 7.84 0.87
CA GLN A 269 -16.40 7.31 2.03
C GLN A 269 -15.57 6.28 2.82
N ASN A 270 -14.86 5.39 2.11
CA ASN A 270 -14.13 4.28 2.71
C ASN A 270 -12.62 4.53 2.89
N ASN A 271 -12.12 5.72 2.49
CA ASN A 271 -10.70 6.06 2.48
C ASN A 271 -10.02 5.84 3.84
N LYS A 272 -10.69 6.16 4.96
CA LYS A 272 -10.10 5.97 6.30
C LYS A 272 -9.80 4.50 6.62
N ILE A 273 -10.70 3.60 6.25
CA ILE A 273 -10.56 2.16 6.48
C ILE A 273 -9.47 1.61 5.56
N TYR A 274 -9.53 1.99 4.30
CA TYR A 274 -8.56 1.63 3.28
C TYR A 274 -7.13 2.05 3.61
N TYR A 275 -6.96 3.30 4.05
CA TYR A 275 -5.69 3.80 4.55
C TYR A 275 -5.18 2.94 5.72
N ARG A 276 -6.03 2.64 6.71
CA ARG A 276 -5.62 1.82 7.87
C ARG A 276 -5.17 0.41 7.44
N ILE A 277 -5.92 -0.24 6.54
CA ILE A 277 -5.58 -1.58 6.05
C ILE A 277 -4.23 -1.56 5.31
N GLU A 278 -4.06 -0.61 4.37
CA GLU A 278 -2.81 -0.51 3.61
C GLU A 278 -1.62 -0.13 4.49
N TYR A 279 -1.82 0.78 5.44
CA TYR A 279 -0.81 1.17 6.41
C TYR A 279 -0.35 -0.02 7.28
N ILE A 280 -1.29 -0.84 7.77
CA ILE A 280 -0.96 -2.04 8.56
C ILE A 280 -0.23 -3.07 7.70
N LYS A 281 -0.71 -3.33 6.47
CA LYS A 281 -0.05 -4.24 5.53
C LYS A 281 1.39 -3.81 5.26
N LEU A 282 1.59 -2.52 5.03
CA LEU A 282 2.92 -1.92 4.84
C LEU A 282 3.81 -2.05 6.08
N GLY A 283 3.25 -1.77 7.27
CA GLY A 283 3.97 -1.92 8.54
C GLY A 283 4.47 -3.35 8.76
N ILE A 284 3.59 -4.34 8.57
CA ILE A 284 3.93 -5.76 8.69
C ILE A 284 4.97 -6.17 7.63
N GLN A 285 4.84 -5.66 6.40
CA GLN A 285 5.82 -5.91 5.35
C GLN A 285 7.21 -5.41 5.75
N ILE A 286 7.32 -4.18 6.25
CA ILE A 286 8.59 -3.58 6.71
C ILE A 286 9.17 -4.37 7.88
N GLU A 287 8.35 -4.65 8.90
CA GLU A 287 8.78 -5.40 10.09
C GLU A 287 9.32 -6.78 9.71
N SER A 288 8.66 -7.44 8.76
CA SER A 288 9.10 -8.75 8.28
C SER A 288 10.30 -8.72 7.34
N SER A 289 10.65 -7.55 6.78
CA SER A 289 11.77 -7.40 5.84
C SER A 289 13.04 -6.91 6.54
N ILE A 290 12.93 -6.21 7.67
CA ILE A 290 14.06 -5.69 8.43
C ILE A 290 14.00 -6.26 9.85
N PRO A 291 14.75 -7.34 10.13
CA PRO A 291 14.76 -7.99 11.46
C PRO A 291 15.07 -7.02 12.59
N CYS A 292 15.90 -6.00 12.33
CA CYS A 292 16.31 -5.00 13.32
C CYS A 292 15.18 -4.08 13.78
N ILE A 293 14.14 -3.85 12.97
CA ILE A 293 13.04 -2.93 13.31
C ILE A 293 12.05 -3.58 14.30
N SER A 294 11.97 -4.91 14.33
CA SER A 294 11.11 -5.66 15.26
C SER A 294 11.41 -5.35 16.74
N ARG A 295 12.67 -5.00 17.05
CA ARG A 295 13.13 -4.64 18.41
C ARG A 295 12.57 -3.30 18.89
N PHE A 296 12.10 -2.44 17.98
CA PHE A 296 11.55 -1.12 18.29
C PHE A 296 10.01 -1.09 18.28
N SER A 297 9.35 -2.25 18.14
CA SER A 297 7.90 -2.32 18.28
C SER A 297 7.54 -2.18 19.75
N ASP A 298 7.20 -0.95 20.15
CA ASP A 298 6.84 -0.54 21.51
C ASP A 298 5.44 -1.06 21.88
N VAL A 299 5.31 -2.40 21.90
CA VAL A 299 4.11 -3.08 22.37
C VAL A 299 4.33 -3.41 23.83
N ASN A 300 3.64 -2.66 24.70
CA ASN A 300 3.60 -2.96 26.13
C ASN A 300 2.81 -4.26 26.34
N LEU A 301 3.55 -5.36 26.33
CA LEU A 301 3.05 -6.68 26.64
C LEU A 301 3.22 -6.91 28.15
N ILE A 302 2.10 -7.01 28.85
CA ILE A 302 2.12 -7.40 30.26
C ILE A 302 1.94 -8.91 30.31
N LYS A 303 2.79 -9.58 31.09
CA LYS A 303 2.61 -10.99 31.42
C LYS A 303 1.52 -11.10 32.47
N GLY A 304 0.32 -11.52 32.06
CA GLY A 304 -0.81 -11.72 32.96
C GLY A 304 -0.98 -13.20 33.28
N SER A 305 -1.21 -13.50 34.56
CA SER A 305 -1.73 -14.80 34.99
C SER A 305 -3.25 -14.75 34.99
N ALA A 306 -3.90 -15.46 34.07
CA ALA A 306 -5.34 -15.68 34.14
C ALA A 306 -5.59 -16.97 34.94
N ASP A 307 -6.35 -16.87 36.03
CA ASP A 307 -6.69 -18.02 36.86
C ASP A 307 -7.75 -18.86 36.12
N VAL A 308 -7.34 -20.00 35.54
CA VAL A 308 -8.22 -20.93 34.84
C VAL A 308 -8.48 -22.13 35.75
N GLY A 309 -9.17 -21.88 36.87
CA GLY A 309 -9.62 -22.93 37.78
C GLY A 309 -8.51 -23.86 38.30
N MET A 310 -8.92 -25.00 38.87
CA MET A 310 -8.09 -25.90 39.69
C MET A 310 -6.86 -26.56 39.00
N THR A 311 -6.55 -26.25 37.75
CA THR A 311 -5.45 -26.92 37.02
C THR A 311 -4.61 -25.93 36.21
N GLY A 312 -3.84 -25.09 36.92
CA GLY A 312 -2.62 -24.48 36.39
C GLY A 312 -2.72 -23.02 35.95
N PHE A 313 -1.76 -22.21 36.39
CA PHE A 313 -1.52 -20.86 35.89
C PHE A 313 -1.04 -20.94 34.44
N ASN A 314 -1.86 -20.47 33.50
CA ASN A 314 -1.44 -20.29 32.12
C ASN A 314 -0.95 -18.85 31.93
N GLU A 315 0.36 -18.70 31.73
CA GLU A 315 0.96 -17.41 31.42
C GLU A 315 0.49 -16.95 30.03
N ARG A 316 -0.14 -15.78 29.96
CA ARG A 316 -0.59 -15.18 28.69
C ARG A 316 -0.01 -13.79 28.51
N TRP A 317 0.33 -13.48 27.28
CA TRP A 317 0.73 -12.13 26.89
C TRP A 317 -0.52 -11.28 26.67
N LEU A 318 -0.70 -10.25 27.50
CA LEU A 318 -1.82 -9.34 27.43
C LEU A 318 -1.37 -8.01 26.82
N LEU A 319 -2.15 -7.52 25.85
CA LEU A 319 -1.96 -6.21 25.25
C LEU A 319 -2.69 -5.17 26.09
N THR A 320 -1.98 -4.21 26.67
CA THR A 320 -2.63 -3.10 27.39
C THR A 320 -3.17 -2.07 26.41
N ILE A 321 -4.49 -1.97 26.31
CA ILE A 321 -5.17 -0.91 25.55
C ILE A 321 -5.44 0.24 26.53
N SER A 322 -5.03 1.46 26.19
CA SER A 322 -5.34 2.62 27.04
C SER A 322 -6.85 2.88 27.10
N ASN A 323 -7.40 3.14 28.28
CA ASN A 323 -8.85 3.35 28.50
C ASN A 323 -9.47 4.42 27.58
N VAL A 324 -8.75 5.50 27.27
CA VAL A 324 -9.22 6.58 26.37
C VAL A 324 -9.49 6.08 24.93
N ASN A 325 -8.74 5.08 24.48
CA ASN A 325 -8.93 4.47 23.16
C ASN A 325 -10.08 3.45 23.18
N PHE A 326 -10.36 2.83 24.33
CA PHE A 326 -11.47 1.90 24.50
C PHE A 326 -12.81 2.64 24.46
N GLU A 327 -12.94 3.73 25.21
CA GLU A 327 -14.16 4.56 25.20
C GLU A 327 -14.45 5.12 23.81
N ARG A 328 -13.44 5.64 23.09
CA ARG A 328 -13.62 6.09 21.70
C ARG A 328 -14.03 4.97 20.76
N TYR A 329 -13.46 3.77 20.91
CA TYR A 329 -13.82 2.60 20.09
C TYR A 329 -15.27 2.18 20.33
N VAL A 330 -15.70 2.16 21.60
CA VAL A 330 -17.09 1.91 21.97
C VAL A 330 -18.00 3.00 21.39
N GLN A 331 -17.65 4.27 21.54
CA GLN A 331 -18.41 5.41 21.00
C GLN A 331 -18.54 5.38 19.47
N ASP A 332 -17.48 5.04 18.74
CA ASP A 332 -17.48 4.97 17.28
C ASP A 332 -18.29 3.76 16.75
N ASN A 333 -18.29 2.63 17.48
CA ASN A 333 -19.13 1.47 17.16
C ASN A 333 -20.61 1.71 17.50
N ILE A 334 -20.90 2.46 18.56
CA ILE A 334 -22.27 2.91 18.88
C ILE A 334 -22.82 3.78 17.75
N ARG A 335 -21.99 4.59 17.10
CA ARG A 335 -22.37 5.45 15.96
C ARG A 335 -22.62 4.69 14.65
N MET A 336 -22.07 3.49 14.48
CA MET A 336 -22.15 2.71 13.24
C MET A 336 -23.34 1.71 13.19
N GLY A 337 -24.31 1.81 14.10
CA GLY A 337 -25.61 1.16 13.92
C GLY A 337 -25.71 -0.28 14.45
N ASN A 338 -25.19 -0.54 15.65
CA ASN A 338 -25.50 -1.78 16.39
C ASN A 338 -25.69 -1.49 17.89
N MET A 339 -26.51 -0.47 18.19
CA MET A 339 -26.75 0.06 19.54
C MET A 339 -27.24 -1.03 20.50
N ASP A 340 -28.07 -1.94 20.01
CA ASP A 340 -28.78 -2.91 20.85
C ASP A 340 -27.87 -4.07 21.30
N ASP A 341 -27.02 -4.61 20.41
CA ASP A 341 -26.11 -5.71 20.77
C ASP A 341 -24.96 -5.23 21.67
N VAL A 342 -24.47 -4.01 21.45
CA VAL A 342 -23.36 -3.45 22.25
C VAL A 342 -23.85 -3.01 23.63
N SER A 343 -25.03 -2.37 23.74
CA SER A 343 -25.60 -1.99 25.04
C SER A 343 -25.88 -3.23 25.88
N ASN A 344 -26.53 -4.25 25.31
CA ASN A 344 -26.82 -5.51 26.01
C ASN A 344 -25.55 -6.22 26.47
N ARG A 345 -24.45 -6.15 25.71
CA ARG A 345 -23.16 -6.72 26.13
C ARG A 345 -22.50 -5.91 27.25
N LEU A 346 -22.63 -4.58 27.25
CA LEU A 346 -22.11 -3.73 28.32
C LEU A 346 -22.88 -3.95 29.63
N ASP A 347 -24.20 -4.03 29.56
CA ASP A 347 -25.05 -4.25 30.73
C ASP A 347 -24.76 -5.63 31.35
N ASN A 348 -24.65 -6.67 30.52
CA ASN A 348 -24.24 -8.00 30.98
C ASN A 348 -22.83 -8.02 31.61
N LEU A 349 -21.89 -7.21 31.09
CA LEU A 349 -20.54 -7.12 31.63
C LEU A 349 -20.52 -6.42 32.99
N ASN A 350 -21.29 -5.34 33.14
CA ASN A 350 -21.42 -4.63 34.41
C ASN A 350 -22.07 -5.50 35.48
N ASP A 351 -23.12 -6.26 35.12
CA ASP A 351 -23.75 -7.22 36.04
C ASP A 351 -22.79 -8.31 36.49
N LEU A 352 -21.95 -8.82 35.58
CA LEU A 352 -20.91 -9.80 35.90
C LEU A 352 -19.84 -9.23 36.85
N ILE A 353 -19.46 -7.97 36.68
CA ILE A 353 -18.50 -7.27 37.55
C ILE A 353 -19.10 -7.06 38.94
N HIS A 354 -20.38 -6.69 39.04
CA HIS A 354 -21.05 -6.56 40.32
C HIS A 354 -21.17 -7.91 41.04
N GLN A 355 -21.55 -8.96 40.33
CA GLN A 355 -21.66 -10.31 40.89
C GLN A 355 -20.30 -10.86 41.36
N THR A 356 -19.23 -10.59 40.63
CA THR A 356 -17.87 -10.99 41.04
C THR A 356 -17.40 -10.19 42.25
N ASN A 357 -17.65 -8.88 42.31
CA ASN A 357 -17.32 -8.06 43.47
C ASN A 357 -18.05 -8.51 44.74
N ASP A 358 -19.33 -8.89 44.63
CA ASP A 358 -20.08 -9.38 45.78
C ASP A 358 -19.60 -10.76 46.23
N ARG A 359 -19.24 -11.64 45.29
CA ARG A 359 -18.58 -12.93 45.62
C ARG A 359 -17.25 -12.70 46.34
N VAL A 360 -16.44 -11.74 45.91
CA VAL A 360 -15.17 -11.39 46.58
C VAL A 360 -15.42 -10.89 48.01
N LYS A 361 -16.43 -10.03 48.23
CA LYS A 361 -16.81 -9.58 49.59
C LYS A 361 -17.26 -10.74 50.48
N THR A 362 -18.07 -11.66 49.95
CA THR A 362 -18.50 -12.84 50.73
C THR A 362 -17.33 -13.76 51.09
N LEU A 363 -16.39 -13.97 50.15
CA LEU A 363 -15.19 -14.76 50.40
C LEU A 363 -14.31 -14.10 51.46
N ALA A 364 -14.11 -12.78 51.40
CA ALA A 364 -13.37 -12.03 52.42
C ALA A 364 -14.00 -12.20 53.82
N ALA A 365 -15.34 -12.11 53.92
CA ALA A 365 -16.05 -12.32 55.19
C ALA A 365 -15.94 -13.76 55.72
N THR A 366 -15.93 -14.76 54.84
CA THR A 366 -15.73 -16.17 55.26
C THR A 366 -14.31 -16.43 55.76
N ILE A 367 -13.29 -15.82 55.15
CA ILE A 367 -11.89 -15.94 55.57
C ILE A 367 -11.72 -15.33 56.98
N ASP A 368 -12.29 -14.15 57.22
CA ASP A 368 -12.23 -13.47 58.52
C ASP A 368 -12.91 -14.28 59.64
N ASN A 369 -14.08 -14.85 59.36
CA ASN A 369 -14.76 -15.76 60.29
C ASN A 369 -13.96 -17.04 60.59
N ILE A 370 -13.29 -17.61 59.58
CA ILE A 370 -12.43 -18.78 59.78
C ILE A 370 -11.23 -18.41 60.65
N GLU A 371 -10.61 -17.25 60.43
CA GLU A 371 -9.47 -16.77 61.20
C GLU A 371 -9.84 -16.54 62.68
N LYS A 372 -10.99 -15.89 62.93
CA LYS A 372 -11.55 -15.69 64.26
C LYS A 372 -11.82 -17.02 64.98
N SER A 373 -12.45 -17.98 64.29
CA SER A 373 -12.71 -19.32 64.86
C SER A 373 -11.42 -20.10 65.16
N LYS A 374 -10.35 -19.86 64.39
CA LYS A 374 -9.04 -20.52 64.56
C LYS A 374 -8.31 -19.91 65.76
N PHE A 375 -8.43 -18.60 65.95
CA PHE A 375 -7.92 -17.87 67.12
C PHE A 375 -8.62 -18.34 68.41
N GLU A 376 -9.95 -18.41 68.44
CA GLU A 376 -10.70 -18.90 69.60
C GLU A 376 -10.31 -20.34 69.97
N ARG A 377 -10.21 -21.24 68.97
CA ARG A 377 -9.74 -22.62 69.17
C ARG A 377 -8.30 -22.70 69.69
N LYS A 378 -7.44 -21.72 69.38
CA LYS A 378 -6.07 -21.64 69.89
C LYS A 378 -6.05 -21.16 71.34
N VAL A 379 -6.84 -20.14 71.68
CA VAL A 379 -7.00 -19.62 73.06
C VAL A 379 -7.56 -20.71 73.99
N VAL A 380 -8.62 -21.42 73.59
CA VAL A 380 -9.20 -22.52 74.38
C VAL A 380 -8.18 -23.63 74.63
N ARG A 381 -7.34 -23.97 73.63
CA ARG A 381 -6.26 -24.95 73.79
C ARG A 381 -5.17 -24.47 74.77
N MET A 382 -4.82 -23.18 74.75
CA MET A 382 -3.87 -22.60 75.71
C MET A 382 -4.43 -22.61 77.14
N LEU A 383 -5.71 -22.24 77.32
CA LEU A 383 -6.37 -22.29 78.63
C LEU A 383 -6.47 -23.72 79.19
N LYS A 384 -6.81 -24.71 78.35
CA LYS A 384 -6.81 -26.13 78.76
C LYS A 384 -5.41 -26.64 79.15
N ARG A 385 -4.35 -26.15 78.49
CA ARG A 385 -2.95 -26.47 78.88
C ARG A 385 -2.58 -25.81 80.21
N LYS A 386 -2.92 -24.54 80.41
CA LYS A 386 -2.65 -23.83 81.67
C LYS A 386 -3.40 -24.45 82.85
N LYS A 387 -4.66 -24.85 82.67
CA LYS A 387 -5.45 -25.58 83.67
C LYS A 387 -4.84 -26.94 84.02
N ARG A 388 -4.38 -27.72 83.02
CA ARG A 388 -3.69 -28.99 83.25
C ARG A 388 -2.38 -28.82 84.01
N ASN A 389 -1.60 -27.77 83.70
CA ASN A 389 -0.36 -27.48 84.40
C ASN A 389 -0.62 -27.05 85.85
N LEU A 390 -1.67 -26.25 86.12
CA LEU A 390 -2.10 -25.87 87.47
C LEU A 390 -2.55 -27.08 88.31
N ILE A 391 -3.31 -28.01 87.71
CA ILE A 391 -3.73 -29.25 88.38
C ILE A 391 -2.51 -30.13 88.70
N ARG A 392 -1.54 -30.22 87.76
CA ARG A 392 -0.29 -30.96 87.96
C ARG A 392 0.61 -30.33 89.03
N TYR A 393 0.58 -29.01 89.18
CA TYR A 393 1.31 -28.28 90.23
C TYR A 393 0.67 -28.49 91.60
N ASN A 394 -0.67 -28.44 91.69
CA ASN A 394 -1.40 -28.74 92.93
C ASN A 394 -1.28 -30.21 93.36
N SER A 395 -1.23 -31.16 92.42
CA SER A 395 -0.98 -32.57 92.75
C SER A 395 0.46 -32.84 93.23
N PHE A 396 1.41 -31.99 92.86
CA PHE A 396 2.80 -32.08 93.33
C PHE A 396 2.99 -31.48 94.73
N LEU A 397 2.14 -30.54 95.15
CA LEU A 397 2.14 -29.94 96.48
C LEU A 397 1.41 -30.79 97.54
N LEU A 398 0.54 -31.71 97.11
CA LEU A 398 -0.27 -32.57 97.99
C LEU A 398 0.32 -33.96 98.25
N ASN A 399 1.48 -34.30 97.68
CA ASN A 399 2.19 -35.54 98.01
C ASN A 399 3.71 -35.39 97.86
N PRO A 400 4.43 -34.98 98.91
CA PRO A 400 5.88 -34.96 98.92
C PRO A 400 6.42 -36.21 99.63
N GLN A 401 6.29 -37.38 99.00
CA GLN A 401 7.03 -38.59 99.36
C GLN A 401 7.34 -39.43 98.12
#